data_AF-A0A947AD91-F1
#
_entry.id   AF-A0A947AD91-F1
#
_cell.length_a   1.000
_cell.length_b   1.000
_cell.length_c   1.000
_cell.angle_alpha   90.00
_cell.angle_beta   90.00
_cell.angle_gamma   90.00
#
_symmetry.space_group_name_H-M   'P 1'
#
loop_
_entity.id
_entity.type
_entity.pdbx_description
1 polymer ?
#
loop_
_entity_poly.entity_id
_entity_poly.type
_entity_poly.pdbx_seq_one_letter_code
_entity_poly.pdbx_strand_id
1 'polypeptide(L)'
;MGESDAIDQETLRLNSYQLKGKQSVRATFRLSNQMIDLLKIAATHLEVKQKSLIDELVQNRETLDRVVLDSQGAPQKETERRQKTFVLSRNSLESLDKISNKYDLSRDYLVELCIGRLVPFVDSEQEKHKQRRMLIKDAEHYLADGKKLLEQADKMLGRRDRFRAKLEKIVNYTERNVTEMRKFVKEKKTLMY
;
A
#
# COMPACT_ATOMS: atom_id res chain seq x y z
N MET A 1 -46.15 -17.19 -25.35
CA MET A 1 -45.59 -17.92 -24.18
C MET A 1 -44.34 -18.62 -24.68
N GLY A 2 -43.15 -18.24 -24.19
CA GLY A 2 -41.93 -19.03 -24.34
C GLY A 2 -40.88 -18.55 -25.34
N GLU A 3 -40.33 -17.36 -25.16
CA GLU A 3 -38.98 -17.01 -25.64
C GLU A 3 -38.30 -16.20 -24.52
N SER A 4 -37.80 -16.88 -23.49
CA SER A 4 -37.05 -16.23 -22.40
C SER A 4 -36.01 -17.14 -21.74
N ASP A 5 -35.49 -18.14 -22.45
CA ASP A 5 -34.46 -19.06 -21.92
C ASP A 5 -33.18 -19.05 -22.77
N ALA A 6 -32.70 -17.86 -23.14
CA ALA A 6 -31.44 -17.67 -23.86
C ALA A 6 -30.46 -16.73 -23.13
N ILE A 7 -30.59 -16.63 -21.80
CA ILE A 7 -29.65 -15.93 -20.94
C ILE A 7 -29.32 -16.89 -19.78
N ASP A 8 -28.04 -17.01 -19.43
CA ASP A 8 -27.47 -17.78 -18.30
C ASP A 8 -27.10 -19.27 -18.48
N GLN A 9 -26.32 -19.59 -19.52
CA GLN A 9 -25.41 -20.75 -19.44
C GLN A 9 -23.92 -20.42 -19.62
N GLU A 10 -23.57 -19.16 -19.91
CA GLU A 10 -22.17 -18.77 -20.15
C GLU A 10 -21.42 -18.35 -18.87
N THR A 11 -22.14 -18.12 -17.76
CA THR A 11 -21.59 -17.51 -16.53
C THR A 11 -21.11 -18.52 -15.47
N LEU A 12 -21.22 -19.84 -15.70
CA LEU A 12 -20.96 -20.86 -14.67
C LEU A 12 -20.06 -22.03 -15.10
N ARG A 13 -19.20 -21.85 -16.09
CA ARG A 13 -18.10 -22.80 -16.37
C ARG A 13 -16.78 -22.32 -15.76
N LEU A 14 -16.71 -22.32 -14.43
CA LEU A 14 -15.43 -22.44 -13.72
C LEU A 14 -14.82 -23.81 -14.08
N ASN A 15 -13.99 -23.84 -15.11
CA ASN A 15 -13.42 -25.07 -15.63
C ASN A 15 -12.51 -25.70 -14.56
N SER A 16 -12.58 -27.03 -14.36
CA SER A 16 -11.80 -27.75 -13.34
C SER A 16 -10.29 -27.45 -13.37
N TYR A 17 -9.76 -27.11 -14.55
CA TYR A 17 -8.39 -26.66 -14.76
C TYR A 17 -8.09 -25.31 -14.10
N GLN A 18 -9.02 -24.35 -14.18
CA GLN A 18 -8.89 -23.04 -13.51
C GLN A 18 -8.93 -23.21 -11.98
N LEU A 19 -9.73 -24.15 -11.47
CA LEU A 19 -9.77 -24.47 -10.04
C LEU A 19 -8.49 -25.14 -9.55
N LYS A 20 -7.91 -26.07 -10.34
CA LYS A 20 -6.61 -26.69 -10.05
C LYS A 20 -5.45 -25.68 -10.10
N GLY A 21 -5.51 -24.69 -10.99
CA GLY A 21 -4.53 -23.61 -11.07
C GLY A 21 -4.53 -22.66 -9.87
N LYS A 22 -5.68 -22.54 -9.18
CA LYS A 22 -5.83 -21.79 -7.92
C LYS A 22 -5.39 -22.57 -6.67
N GLN A 23 -4.91 -23.81 -6.83
CA GLN A 23 -4.37 -24.57 -5.71
C GLN A 23 -3.16 -23.82 -5.12
N SER A 24 -3.22 -23.59 -3.82
CA SER A 24 -2.16 -22.91 -3.08
C SER A 24 -0.98 -23.85 -2.82
N VAL A 25 0.24 -23.41 -3.18
CA VAL A 25 1.51 -24.13 -3.01
C VAL A 25 2.46 -23.25 -2.21
N ARG A 26 3.30 -23.85 -1.36
CA ARG A 26 4.37 -23.14 -0.66
C ARG A 26 5.62 -23.08 -1.53
N ALA A 27 6.16 -21.89 -1.72
CA ALA A 27 7.41 -21.65 -2.43
C ALA A 27 8.35 -20.80 -1.57
N THR A 28 9.63 -21.18 -1.53
CA THR A 28 10.65 -20.48 -0.75
C THR A 28 11.59 -19.75 -1.70
N PHE A 29 11.80 -18.46 -1.43
CA PHE A 29 12.68 -17.60 -2.21
C PHE A 29 13.73 -16.93 -1.30
N ARG A 30 14.88 -16.57 -1.85
CA ARG A 30 15.89 -15.76 -1.16
C ARG A 30 15.74 -14.29 -1.57
N LEU A 31 15.26 -13.46 -0.65
CA LEU A 31 14.98 -12.05 -0.89
C LEU A 31 15.85 -11.16 0.02
N SER A 32 16.27 -10.02 -0.49
CA SER A 32 16.88 -8.96 0.30
C SER A 32 15.90 -8.39 1.34
N ASN A 33 16.44 -7.87 2.44
CA ASN A 33 15.63 -7.25 3.50
C ASN A 33 14.77 -6.09 2.95
N GLN A 34 15.34 -5.29 2.05
CA GLN A 34 14.65 -4.18 1.37
C GLN A 34 13.38 -4.65 0.65
N MET A 35 13.45 -5.76 -0.10
CA MET A 35 12.27 -6.29 -0.82
C MET A 35 11.23 -6.87 0.15
N ILE A 36 11.67 -7.50 1.24
CA ILE A 36 10.76 -8.02 2.27
C ILE A 36 9.99 -6.86 2.93
N ASP A 37 10.69 -5.79 3.28
CA ASP A 37 10.08 -4.62 3.93
C ASP A 37 9.20 -3.83 2.95
N LEU A 38 9.62 -3.69 1.69
CA LEU A 38 8.82 -3.07 0.63
C LEU A 38 7.48 -3.81 0.44
N LEU A 39 7.52 -5.14 0.31
CA LEU A 39 6.32 -5.96 0.18
C LEU A 39 5.41 -5.82 1.41
N LYS A 40 6.00 -5.78 2.60
CA LYS A 40 5.25 -5.62 3.86
C LYS A 40 4.54 -4.27 3.92
N ILE A 41 5.25 -3.18 3.61
CA ILE A 41 4.70 -1.83 3.61
C ILE A 41 3.61 -1.68 2.56
N ALA A 42 3.86 -2.14 1.34
CA ALA A 42 2.88 -2.09 0.26
C ALA A 42 1.60 -2.86 0.62
N ALA A 43 1.73 -4.06 1.19
CA ALA A 43 0.58 -4.85 1.61
C ALA A 43 -0.25 -4.15 2.70
N THR A 44 0.39 -3.50 3.67
CA THR A 44 -0.30 -2.68 4.68
C THR A 44 -1.02 -1.49 4.06
N HIS A 45 -0.39 -0.77 3.11
CA HIS A 45 -0.98 0.40 2.47
C HIS A 45 -2.12 0.06 1.51
N LEU A 46 -2.06 -1.09 0.85
CA LEU A 46 -3.10 -1.59 -0.05
C LEU A 46 -4.20 -2.37 0.70
N GLU A 47 -4.08 -2.52 2.03
CA GLU A 47 -5.02 -3.28 2.87
C GLU A 47 -5.22 -4.74 2.41
N VAL A 48 -4.17 -5.33 1.82
CA VAL A 48 -4.17 -6.71 1.33
C VAL A 48 -3.19 -7.58 2.13
N LYS A 49 -3.42 -8.89 2.12
CA LYS A 49 -2.47 -9.85 2.71
C LYS A 49 -1.23 -9.94 1.82
N GLN A 50 -0.04 -9.99 2.42
CA GLN A 50 1.23 -10.14 1.68
C GLN A 50 1.21 -11.31 0.68
N LYS A 51 0.65 -12.46 1.09
CA LYS A 51 0.51 -13.64 0.22
C LYS A 51 -0.33 -13.39 -1.04
N SER A 52 -1.35 -12.53 -0.93
CA SER A 52 -2.23 -12.20 -2.05
C SER A 52 -1.54 -11.18 -2.96
N LEU A 53 -0.82 -10.21 -2.38
CA LEU A 53 -0.09 -9.21 -3.17
C LEU A 53 1.01 -9.84 -4.02
N ILE A 54 1.84 -10.71 -3.42
CA ILE A 54 2.91 -11.38 -4.17
C ILE A 54 2.35 -12.34 -5.23
N ASP A 55 1.25 -13.05 -4.94
CA ASP A 55 0.60 -13.93 -5.90
C ASP A 55 0.09 -13.14 -7.12
N GLU A 56 -0.60 -12.02 -6.89
CA GLU A 56 -1.08 -11.12 -7.95
C GLU A 56 0.07 -10.52 -8.77
N LEU A 57 1.13 -10.05 -8.11
CA LEU A 57 2.30 -9.48 -8.79
C LEU A 57 2.91 -10.47 -9.78
N VAL A 58 2.92 -11.76 -9.43
CA VAL A 58 3.60 -12.81 -10.18
C VAL A 58 2.68 -13.49 -11.21
N GLN A 59 1.36 -13.40 -11.06
CA GLN A 59 0.42 -14.13 -11.89
C GLN A 59 0.44 -13.67 -13.37
N ASN A 60 0.63 -12.37 -13.64
CA ASN A 60 0.58 -11.82 -14.99
C ASN A 60 1.92 -11.97 -15.74
N ARG A 61 1.95 -12.91 -16.69
CA ARG A 61 3.12 -13.21 -17.52
C ARG A 61 3.61 -12.04 -18.38
N GLU A 62 2.70 -11.28 -18.97
CA GLU A 62 3.09 -10.13 -19.81
C GLU A 62 3.82 -9.08 -18.98
N THR A 63 3.35 -8.87 -17.75
CA THR A 63 3.98 -7.96 -16.81
C THR A 63 5.34 -8.48 -16.36
N LEU A 64 5.48 -9.80 -16.12
CA LEU A 64 6.78 -10.42 -15.83
C LEU A 64 7.79 -10.24 -16.96
N ASP A 65 7.35 -10.47 -18.21
CA ASP A 65 8.18 -10.27 -19.41
C ASP A 65 8.70 -8.83 -19.48
N ARG A 66 7.82 -7.83 -19.31
CA ARG A 66 8.21 -6.39 -19.32
C ARG A 66 9.22 -6.06 -18.23
N VAL A 67 8.98 -6.54 -17.02
CA VAL A 67 9.85 -6.30 -15.86
C VAL A 67 11.27 -6.83 -16.10
N VAL A 68 11.40 -7.99 -16.74
CA VAL A 68 12.72 -8.55 -17.08
C VAL A 68 13.42 -7.67 -18.10
N LEU A 69 12.72 -7.25 -19.16
CA LEU A 69 13.27 -6.40 -20.21
C LEU A 69 13.76 -5.05 -19.65
N ASP A 70 12.98 -4.41 -18.77
CA ASP A 70 13.33 -3.14 -18.13
C ASP A 70 14.53 -3.26 -17.17
N SER A 71 14.83 -4.49 -16.70
CA SER A 71 15.92 -4.76 -15.73
C SER A 71 17.29 -5.04 -16.37
N GLN A 72 17.35 -5.26 -17.69
CA GLN A 72 18.58 -5.56 -18.41
C GLN A 72 19.48 -4.32 -18.52
N GLY A 73 20.20 -4.00 -17.44
CA GLY A 73 21.11 -2.86 -17.36
C GLY A 73 21.43 -2.40 -15.93
N ALA A 74 20.69 -2.89 -14.93
CA ALA A 74 20.95 -2.56 -13.53
C ALA A 74 21.91 -3.59 -12.90
N PRO A 75 23.05 -3.18 -12.31
CA PRO A 75 23.92 -4.09 -11.59
C PRO A 75 23.22 -4.64 -10.35
N GLN A 76 23.23 -5.96 -10.21
CA GLN A 76 22.68 -6.64 -9.05
C GLN A 76 23.57 -6.33 -7.83
N LYS A 77 23.10 -5.49 -6.91
CA LYS A 77 23.82 -5.26 -5.65
C LYS A 77 23.82 -6.54 -4.82
N GLU A 78 25.00 -6.95 -4.35
CA GLU A 78 25.14 -8.02 -3.37
C GLU A 78 24.63 -7.53 -2.01
N THR A 79 23.36 -7.80 -1.74
CA THR A 79 22.72 -7.52 -0.45
C THR A 79 22.51 -8.84 0.31
N GLU A 80 22.55 -8.80 1.64
CA GLU A 80 22.20 -9.96 2.48
C GLU A 80 20.78 -10.45 2.13
N ARG A 81 20.66 -11.71 1.67
CA ARG A 81 19.38 -12.33 1.30
C ARG A 81 18.93 -13.33 2.35
N ARG A 82 17.66 -13.26 2.72
CA ARG A 82 17.01 -14.17 3.67
C ARG A 82 15.99 -15.04 2.98
N GLN A 83 15.89 -16.29 3.42
CA GLN A 83 14.88 -17.21 2.93
C GLN A 83 13.50 -16.82 3.45
N LYS A 84 12.54 -16.69 2.53
CA LYS A 84 11.15 -16.40 2.85
C LYS A 84 10.24 -17.34 2.09
N THR A 85 9.36 -18.01 2.83
CA THR A 85 8.37 -18.93 2.26
C THR A 85 7.03 -18.21 2.10
N PHE A 86 6.52 -18.18 0.87
CA PHE A 86 5.22 -17.64 0.52
C PHE A 86 4.27 -18.75 0.09
N VAL A 87 2.97 -18.46 0.16
CA VAL A 87 1.92 -19.31 -0.38
C VAL A 87 1.44 -18.65 -1.66
N LEU A 88 1.71 -19.29 -2.80
CA LEU A 88 1.36 -18.81 -4.15
C LEU A 88 0.37 -19.76 -4.80
N SER A 89 -0.36 -19.29 -5.80
CA SER A 89 -1.10 -20.18 -6.69
C SER A 89 -0.13 -20.99 -7.55
N ARG A 90 -0.55 -22.20 -7.94
CA ARG A 90 0.22 -23.03 -8.88
C ARG A 90 0.47 -22.30 -10.20
N ASN A 91 -0.50 -21.52 -10.67
CA ASN A 91 -0.37 -20.70 -11.87
C ASN A 91 0.77 -19.67 -11.75
N SER A 92 0.88 -18.98 -10.62
CA SER A 92 1.97 -18.02 -10.38
C SER A 92 3.34 -18.69 -10.41
N LEU A 93 3.46 -19.89 -9.82
CA LEU A 93 4.71 -20.65 -9.87
C LEU A 93 5.04 -21.11 -11.30
N GLU A 94 4.06 -21.61 -12.05
CA GLU A 94 4.25 -21.98 -13.46
C GLU A 94 4.63 -20.77 -14.33
N SER A 95 4.08 -19.59 -14.05
CA SER A 95 4.45 -18.33 -14.72
C SER A 95 5.91 -17.96 -14.43
N LEU A 96 6.36 -18.05 -13.17
CA LEU A 96 7.76 -17.83 -12.81
C LEU A 96 8.68 -18.81 -13.53
N ASP A 97 8.32 -20.10 -13.54
CA ASP A 97 9.16 -21.15 -14.13
C ASP A 97 9.33 -20.94 -15.64
N LYS A 98 8.26 -20.55 -16.33
CA LYS A 98 8.30 -20.25 -17.77
C LYS A 98 9.18 -19.04 -18.08
N ILE A 99 9.12 -17.98 -17.28
CA ILE A 99 9.92 -16.77 -17.48
C ILE A 99 11.38 -16.99 -17.08
N SER A 100 11.61 -17.69 -15.97
CA SER A 100 12.93 -18.11 -15.50
C SER A 100 13.68 -18.89 -16.57
N ASN A 101 13.03 -19.89 -17.17
CA ASN A 101 13.62 -20.68 -18.26
C ASN A 101 13.78 -19.87 -19.56
N LYS A 102 12.90 -18.90 -19.83
CA LYS A 102 12.94 -18.09 -21.06
C LYS A 102 14.13 -17.12 -21.08
N TYR A 103 14.49 -16.54 -19.93
CA TYR A 103 15.56 -15.53 -19.83
C TYR A 103 16.79 -16.00 -19.05
N ASP A 104 16.85 -17.28 -18.67
CA ASP A 104 17.92 -17.85 -17.83
C ASP A 104 18.16 -17.06 -16.54
N LEU A 105 17.06 -16.67 -15.87
CA LEU A 105 17.08 -15.90 -14.62
C LEU A 105 16.66 -16.75 -13.43
N SER A 106 17.24 -16.49 -12.26
CA SER A 106 16.80 -17.15 -11.03
C SER A 106 15.39 -16.70 -10.63
N ARG A 107 14.59 -17.64 -10.11
CA ARG A 107 13.23 -17.33 -9.61
C ARG A 107 13.28 -16.31 -8.47
N ASP A 108 14.32 -16.39 -7.64
CA ASP A 108 14.59 -15.43 -6.56
C ASP A 108 14.68 -14.00 -7.12
N TYR A 109 15.48 -13.80 -8.17
CA TYR A 109 15.65 -12.50 -8.80
C TYR A 109 14.37 -11.99 -9.47
N LEU A 110 13.64 -12.87 -10.17
CA LEU A 110 12.35 -12.51 -10.75
C LEU A 110 11.34 -12.02 -9.71
N VAL A 111 11.29 -12.68 -8.55
CA VAL A 111 10.42 -12.27 -7.45
C VAL A 111 10.88 -10.91 -6.88
N GLU A 112 12.18 -10.68 -6.73
CA GLU A 112 12.69 -9.36 -6.31
C GLU A 112 12.29 -8.26 -7.30
N LEU A 113 12.43 -8.50 -8.60
CA LEU A 113 12.00 -7.54 -9.63
C LEU A 113 10.49 -7.26 -9.58
N CYS A 114 9.67 -8.29 -9.32
CA CYS A 114 8.23 -8.12 -9.17
C CYS A 114 7.88 -7.24 -7.98
N ILE A 115 8.53 -7.47 -6.85
CA ILE A 115 8.36 -6.66 -5.64
C ILE A 115 8.87 -5.24 -5.87
N GLY A 116 9.98 -5.08 -6.61
CA GLY A 116 10.57 -3.78 -6.94
C GLY A 116 9.63 -2.83 -7.69
N ARG A 117 8.62 -3.34 -8.41
CA ARG A 117 7.57 -2.50 -9.01
C ARG A 117 6.74 -1.71 -8.00
N LEU A 118 6.77 -2.10 -6.73
CA LEU A 118 6.09 -1.37 -5.66
C LEU A 118 6.87 -0.14 -5.20
N VAL A 119 8.15 0.03 -5.59
CA VAL A 119 8.99 1.18 -5.22
C VAL A 119 8.29 2.51 -5.51
N PRO A 120 7.83 2.81 -6.74
CA PRO A 120 7.20 4.10 -7.02
C PRO A 120 5.91 4.33 -6.22
N PHE A 121 5.15 3.26 -5.96
CA PHE A 121 3.94 3.33 -5.15
C PHE A 121 4.27 3.69 -3.70
N VAL A 122 5.22 2.96 -3.09
CA VAL A 122 5.61 3.20 -1.69
C VAL A 122 6.26 4.56 -1.54
N ASP A 123 7.15 4.97 -2.44
CA ASP A 123 7.79 6.30 -2.42
C ASP A 123 6.75 7.42 -2.50
N SER A 124 5.72 7.27 -3.36
CA SER A 124 4.64 8.25 -3.44
C SER A 124 3.83 8.36 -2.14
N GLU A 125 3.60 7.24 -1.45
CA GLU A 125 2.91 7.22 -0.16
C GLU A 125 3.79 7.79 0.97
N GLN A 126 5.11 7.55 0.92
CA GLN A 126 6.08 8.21 1.80
C GLN A 126 6.03 9.72 1.67
N GLU A 127 6.04 10.24 0.44
CA GLU A 127 6.04 11.69 0.20
C GLU A 127 4.72 12.32 0.66
N LYS A 128 3.57 11.70 0.36
CA LYS A 128 2.29 12.15 0.93
C LYS A 128 2.33 12.16 2.46
N HIS A 129 2.93 11.15 3.08
CA HIS A 129 3.05 11.11 4.54
C HIS A 129 3.98 12.22 5.08
N LYS A 130 5.06 12.55 4.38
CA LYS A 130 5.91 13.71 4.69
C LYS A 130 5.14 15.03 4.59
N GLN A 131 4.36 15.22 3.54
CA GLN A 131 3.50 16.40 3.37
C GLN A 131 2.45 16.50 4.49
N ARG A 132 1.80 15.39 4.87
CA ARG A 132 0.87 15.33 6.01
C ARG A 132 1.55 15.77 7.32
N ARG A 133 2.83 15.41 7.53
CA ARG A 133 3.63 15.85 8.69
C ARG A 133 3.99 17.34 8.67
N MET A 134 4.03 17.96 7.50
CA MET A 134 4.18 19.42 7.40
C MET A 134 2.84 20.10 7.72
N LEU A 135 1.76 19.69 7.06
CA LEU A 135 0.43 20.28 7.26
C LEU A 135 -0.09 20.18 8.70
N ILE A 136 0.25 19.11 9.43
CA ILE A 136 -0.14 19.02 10.85
C ILE A 136 0.52 20.11 11.70
N LYS A 137 1.76 20.53 11.37
CA LYS A 137 2.42 21.63 12.07
C LYS A 137 1.71 22.95 11.80
N ASP A 138 1.28 23.18 10.56
CA ASP A 138 0.52 24.37 10.18
C ASP A 138 -0.85 24.40 10.87
N ALA A 139 -1.53 23.26 10.94
CA ALA A 139 -2.80 23.12 11.66
C ALA A 139 -2.65 23.34 13.17
N GLU A 140 -1.54 22.89 13.76
CA GLU A 140 -1.19 23.16 15.16
C GLU A 140 -0.92 24.66 15.41
N HIS A 141 -0.27 25.33 14.47
CA HIS A 141 -0.05 26.77 14.53
C HIS A 141 -1.37 27.55 14.44
N TYR A 142 -2.24 27.21 13.48
CA TYR A 142 -3.59 27.77 13.36
C TYR A 142 -4.39 27.60 14.66
N LEU A 143 -4.33 26.42 15.29
CA LEU A 143 -4.98 26.19 16.58
C LEU A 143 -4.40 27.09 17.69
N ALA A 144 -3.08 27.27 17.73
CA ALA A 144 -2.44 28.14 18.71
C ALA A 144 -2.89 29.60 18.55
N ASP A 145 -3.01 30.09 17.31
CA ASP A 145 -3.50 31.45 17.05
C ASP A 145 -4.98 31.59 17.37
N GLY A 146 -5.80 30.58 17.06
CA GLY A 146 -7.20 30.53 17.49
C GLY A 146 -7.35 30.62 19.01
N LYS A 147 -6.49 29.93 19.77
CA LYS A 147 -6.45 30.03 21.24
C LYS A 147 -6.07 31.43 21.73
N LYS A 148 -5.06 32.07 21.13
CA LYS A 148 -4.70 33.46 21.46
C LYS A 148 -5.84 34.43 21.18
N LEU A 149 -6.52 34.28 20.04
CA LEU A 149 -7.66 35.11 19.68
C LEU A 149 -8.82 34.93 20.68
N LEU A 150 -9.05 33.69 21.14
CA LEU A 150 -10.04 33.42 22.18
C LEU A 150 -9.68 34.08 23.51
N GLU A 151 -8.41 34.05 23.91
CA GLU A 151 -7.93 34.76 25.10
C GLU A 151 -8.10 36.29 24.99
N GLN A 152 -7.88 36.85 23.80
CA GLN A 152 -8.13 38.27 23.54
C GLN A 152 -9.63 38.61 23.64
N ALA A 153 -10.49 37.78 23.03
CA ALA A 153 -11.94 37.94 23.15
C ALA A 153 -12.41 37.82 24.60
N ASP A 154 -11.80 36.93 25.39
CA ASP A 154 -12.05 36.80 26.83
C ASP A 154 -11.73 38.09 27.59
N LYS A 155 -10.61 38.74 27.27
CA LYS A 155 -10.20 40.00 27.91
C LYS A 155 -11.04 41.20 27.48
N MET A 156 -11.43 41.27 26.21
CA MET A 156 -12.12 42.43 25.63
C MET A 156 -13.64 42.41 25.82
N LEU A 157 -14.25 41.24 25.69
CA LEU A 157 -15.71 41.08 25.66
C LEU A 157 -16.25 40.36 26.90
N GLY A 158 -15.39 39.61 27.59
CA GLY A 158 -15.76 38.80 28.75
C GLY A 158 -16.42 37.47 28.38
N ARG A 159 -16.41 36.54 29.34
CA ARG A 159 -16.82 35.13 29.12
C ARG A 159 -18.29 34.93 28.74
N ARG A 160 -19.17 35.88 29.07
CA ARG A 160 -20.62 35.79 28.78
C ARG A 160 -20.99 36.34 27.41
N ASP A 161 -20.05 36.92 26.68
CA ASP A 161 -20.31 37.48 25.36
C ASP A 161 -20.61 36.38 24.32
N ARG A 162 -21.60 36.66 23.46
CA ARG A 162 -22.09 35.69 22.45
C ARG A 162 -21.07 35.47 21.33
N PHE A 163 -20.31 36.49 20.95
CA PHE A 163 -19.24 36.36 19.95
C PHE A 163 -18.11 35.49 20.49
N ARG A 164 -17.64 35.76 21.72
CA ARG A 164 -16.64 34.92 22.41
C ARG A 164 -17.10 33.46 22.49
N ALA A 165 -18.34 33.21 22.89
CA ALA A 165 -18.88 31.84 22.99
C ALA A 165 -18.92 31.11 21.63
N LYS A 166 -19.17 31.82 20.52
CA LYS A 166 -19.07 31.24 19.17
C LYS A 166 -17.62 30.93 18.80
N LEU A 167 -16.69 31.84 19.09
CA LEU A 167 -15.27 31.64 18.85
C LEU A 167 -14.72 30.43 19.61
N GLU A 168 -15.10 30.26 20.88
CA GLU A 168 -14.75 29.10 21.69
C GLU A 168 -15.18 27.78 21.04
N LYS A 169 -16.39 27.72 20.48
CA LYS A 169 -16.86 26.53 19.75
C LYS A 169 -16.00 26.22 18.54
N ILE A 170 -15.56 27.23 17.79
CA ILE A 170 -14.67 27.05 16.63
C ILE A 170 -13.33 26.49 17.09
N VAL A 171 -12.70 27.11 18.09
CA VAL A 171 -11.40 26.66 18.63
C VAL A 171 -11.47 25.23 19.15
N ASN A 172 -12.52 24.89 19.91
CA ASN A 172 -12.71 23.55 20.44
C ASN A 172 -12.93 22.51 19.32
N TYR A 173 -13.66 22.88 18.26
CA TYR A 173 -13.84 22.02 17.10
C TYR A 173 -12.50 21.78 16.38
N THR A 174 -11.72 22.84 16.16
CA THR A 174 -10.37 22.75 15.58
C THR A 174 -9.46 21.87 16.44
N GLU A 175 -9.45 22.04 17.76
CA GLU A 175 -8.61 21.27 18.67
C GLU A 175 -8.85 19.77 18.59
N ARG A 176 -10.12 19.36 18.53
CA ARG A 176 -10.50 17.96 18.36
C ARG A 176 -9.97 17.39 17.05
N ASN A 177 -10.21 18.09 15.95
CA ASN A 177 -9.77 17.66 14.62
C ASN A 177 -8.24 17.62 14.49
N VAL A 178 -7.52 18.61 15.02
CA VAL A 178 -6.04 18.60 15.04
C VAL A 178 -5.51 17.40 15.84
N THR A 179 -6.16 17.06 16.95
CA THR A 179 -5.80 15.88 17.75
C THR A 179 -6.01 14.58 16.98
N GLU A 180 -7.11 14.44 16.27
CA GLU A 180 -7.40 13.28 15.42
C GLU A 180 -6.42 13.16 14.25
N MET A 181 -6.15 14.25 13.54
CA MET A 181 -5.15 14.30 12.46
C MET A 181 -3.76 13.90 12.99
N ARG A 182 -3.38 14.39 14.17
CA ARG A 182 -2.10 14.03 14.80
C ARG A 182 -2.01 12.52 15.11
N LYS A 183 -3.10 11.89 15.57
CA LYS A 183 -3.14 10.44 15.80
C LYS A 183 -2.95 9.66 14.49
N PHE A 184 -3.70 10.02 13.46
CA PHE A 184 -3.59 9.42 12.13
C PHE A 184 -2.15 9.49 11.56
N VAL A 185 -1.48 10.64 11.71
CA VAL A 185 -0.10 10.82 11.26
C VAL A 185 0.89 10.03 12.13
N LYS A 186 0.66 9.88 13.43
CA LYS A 186 1.55 9.09 14.31
C LYS A 186 1.47 7.58 14.08
N GLU A 187 0.30 7.07 13.73
CA GLU A 187 0.07 5.63 13.54
C GLU A 187 0.76 5.10 12.26
N LYS A 188 0.93 5.94 11.23
CA LYS A 188 1.58 5.56 9.96
C LYS A 188 3.11 5.61 9.95
N LYS A 189 3.77 5.35 11.09
CA LYS A 189 5.25 5.36 11.24
C LYS A 189 6.01 4.35 10.36
N THR A 190 5.32 3.42 9.70
CA THR A 190 5.94 2.26 9.03
C THR A 190 6.03 2.48 7.53
N LEU A 191 6.98 3.29 7.11
CA LEU A 191 7.10 3.64 5.69
C LEU A 191 8.51 3.51 5.12
N MET A 192 9.54 3.20 5.92
CA MET A 192 10.91 3.00 5.42
C MET A 192 11.18 1.51 5.13
N TYR A 193 11.78 1.22 3.97
CA TYR A 193 12.17 -0.11 3.50
C TYR A 193 13.61 -0.11 2.99
#